data_AF-M2BR36-F1
#
_entry.id   AF-M2BR36-F1
#
_cell.length_a   1.000
_cell.length_b   1.000
_cell.length_c   1.000
_cell.angle_alpha   90.00
_cell.angle_beta   90.00
_cell.angle_gamma   90.00
#
_symmetry.space_group_name_H-M   'P 1'
#
loop_
_entity.id
_entity.type
_entity.pdbx_description
1 polymer ?
#
loop_
_entity_poly.entity_id
_entity_poly.type
_entity_poly.pdbx_seq_one_letter_code
_entity_poly.pdbx_strand_id
1 'polypeptide(L)'
;QESQMMRKANETITIMEMSPRDKWLYDSRMKYEHDRASCINEGYRQGIEVGILQGEIKGRKQGFADGSYQKALETAKNLLGLGLSIENIAKATGLSQEEVENI
;
A
#
# COMPACT_ATOMS: atom_id res chain seq x y z
N GLN A 1 -29.45 -30.66 21.32
CA GLN A 1 -28.95 -29.81 20.21
C GLN A 1 -28.57 -30.72 19.06
N GLU A 2 -29.04 -30.48 17.85
CA GLU A 2 -28.57 -31.21 16.67
C GLU A 2 -27.08 -30.92 16.42
N SER A 3 -26.33 -31.95 16.03
CA SER A 3 -24.92 -31.82 15.64
C SER A 3 -24.78 -30.98 14.36
N GLN A 4 -23.71 -30.19 14.26
CA GLN A 4 -23.37 -29.40 13.07
C GLN A 4 -23.32 -30.28 11.80
N MET A 5 -22.89 -31.54 11.94
CA MET A 5 -22.84 -32.49 10.83
C MET A 5 -24.23 -32.90 10.35
N MET A 6 -25.16 -33.12 11.28
CA MET A 6 -26.56 -33.44 10.95
C MET A 6 -27.26 -32.28 10.26
N ARG A 7 -26.99 -31.04 10.70
CA ARG A 7 -27.51 -29.83 10.03
C ARG A 7 -27.03 -29.72 8.59
N LYS A 8 -25.72 -29.89 8.34
CA LYS A 8 -25.16 -29.88 6.97
C LYS A 8 -25.75 -30.99 6.10
N ALA A 9 -25.95 -32.17 6.65
CA ALA A 9 -26.58 -33.29 5.94
C ALA A 9 -28.03 -32.96 5.55
N ASN A 10 -28.83 -32.43 6.49
CA ASN A 10 -30.22 -32.04 6.23
C ASN A 10 -30.34 -30.92 5.19
N GLU A 11 -29.45 -29.92 5.25
CA GLU A 11 -29.36 -28.84 4.24
C GLU A 11 -29.04 -29.42 2.85
N THR A 12 -28.11 -30.36 2.78
CA THR A 12 -27.72 -31.02 1.52
C THR A 12 -28.88 -31.84 0.94
N ILE A 13 -29.59 -32.61 1.76
CA ILE A 13 -30.77 -33.39 1.34
C ILE A 13 -31.85 -32.46 0.78
N THR A 14 -32.12 -31.34 1.47
CA THR A 14 -33.09 -30.33 1.02
C THR A 14 -32.76 -29.79 -0.37
N ILE A 15 -31.48 -29.58 -0.67
CA ILE A 15 -31.02 -29.12 -2.00
C ILE A 15 -31.17 -30.23 -3.05
N MET A 16 -30.92 -31.49 -2.68
CA MET A 16 -31.04 -32.63 -3.60
C MET A 16 -32.50 -32.91 -3.99
N GLU A 17 -33.46 -32.61 -3.11
CA GLU A 17 -34.90 -32.81 -3.34
C GLU A 17 -35.56 -31.67 -4.13
N MET A 18 -34.83 -30.59 -4.46
CA MET A 18 -35.36 -29.47 -5.24
C MET A 18 -35.74 -29.86 -6.67
N SER A 19 -36.73 -29.17 -7.24
CA SER A 19 -37.05 -29.28 -8.67
C SER A 19 -35.85 -28.85 -9.53
N PRO A 20 -35.69 -29.34 -10.77
CA PRO A 20 -34.59 -28.93 -11.65
C PRO A 20 -34.46 -27.41 -11.82
N ARG A 21 -35.60 -26.70 -11.86
CA ARG A 21 -35.63 -25.24 -11.98
C ARG A 21 -35.14 -24.55 -10.70
N ASP A 22 -35.61 -24.99 -9.54
CA ASP A 22 -35.24 -24.37 -8.26
C ASP A 22 -33.78 -24.65 -7.92
N LYS A 23 -33.30 -25.86 -8.23
CA LYS A 23 -31.88 -26.19 -8.11
C LYS A 23 -31.02 -25.31 -9.01
N TRP A 24 -31.42 -25.09 -10.27
CA TRP A 24 -30.70 -24.19 -11.17
C TRP A 24 -30.65 -22.74 -10.63
N LEU A 25 -31.78 -22.23 -10.11
CA LEU A 25 -31.82 -20.90 -9.49
C LEU A 25 -30.93 -20.80 -8.25
N TYR A 26 -30.93 -21.85 -7.41
CA TYR A 26 -30.07 -21.94 -6.23
C TYR A 26 -28.59 -21.92 -6.62
N ASP A 27 -28.17 -22.81 -7.53
CA ASP A 27 -26.78 -22.92 -7.98
C ASP A 27 -26.31 -21.62 -8.65
N SER A 28 -27.15 -21.01 -9.47
CA SER A 28 -26.87 -19.73 -10.14
C SER A 28 -26.64 -18.60 -9.13
N ARG A 29 -27.50 -18.50 -8.11
CA ARG A 29 -27.34 -17.53 -7.04
C ARG A 29 -26.08 -17.79 -6.22
N MET A 30 -25.82 -19.04 -5.85
CA MET A 30 -24.63 -19.41 -5.09
C MET A 30 -23.36 -19.05 -5.85
N LYS A 31 -23.32 -19.35 -7.16
CA LYS A 31 -22.20 -18.96 -8.02
C LYS A 31 -22.01 -17.44 -8.03
N TYR A 32 -23.08 -16.67 -8.23
CA TYR A 32 -22.99 -15.21 -8.23
C TYR A 32 -22.47 -14.65 -6.90
N GLU A 33 -22.97 -15.14 -5.77
CA GLU A 33 -22.51 -14.71 -4.45
C GLU A 33 -21.02 -15.07 -4.22
N HIS A 34 -20.59 -16.25 -4.68
CA HIS A 34 -19.18 -16.66 -4.62
C HIS A 34 -18.28 -15.79 -5.50
N ASP A 35 -18.68 -15.51 -6.75
CA ASP A 35 -17.94 -14.65 -7.68
C ASP A 35 -17.84 -13.23 -7.11
N ARG A 36 -18.95 -12.70 -6.57
CA ARG A 36 -19.00 -11.39 -5.92
C ARG A 36 -18.09 -11.32 -4.69
N ALA A 37 -18.14 -12.32 -3.82
CA ALA A 37 -17.29 -12.38 -2.63
C ALA A 37 -15.81 -12.46 -3.01
N SER A 38 -15.48 -13.25 -4.04
CA SER A 38 -14.12 -13.39 -4.55
C SER A 38 -13.61 -12.06 -5.11
N CYS A 39 -14.40 -11.39 -5.96
CA CYS A 39 -14.05 -10.09 -6.53
C CYS A 39 -13.79 -9.02 -5.44
N ILE A 40 -14.65 -8.94 -4.42
CA ILE A 40 -14.46 -8.00 -3.30
C ILE A 40 -13.17 -8.33 -2.53
N ASN A 41 -12.92 -9.60 -2.24
CA ASN A 41 -11.73 -10.03 -1.50
C ASN A 41 -10.45 -9.70 -2.28
N GLU A 42 -10.43 -10.02 -3.58
CA GLU A 42 -9.30 -9.71 -4.45
C GLU A 42 -9.06 -8.21 -4.58
N GLY A 43 -10.12 -7.42 -4.78
CA GLY A 43 -10.02 -5.96 -4.84
C GLY A 43 -9.48 -5.36 -3.55
N TYR A 44 -9.91 -5.86 -2.38
CA TYR A 44 -9.37 -5.43 -1.10
C TYR A 44 -7.89 -5.79 -0.94
N ARG A 45 -7.50 -7.02 -1.29
CA ARG A 45 -6.11 -7.48 -1.25
C ARG A 45 -5.20 -6.65 -2.15
N GLN A 46 -5.63 -6.42 -3.41
CA GLN A 46 -4.91 -5.57 -4.35
C GLN A 46 -4.81 -4.13 -3.86
N GLY A 47 -5.89 -3.59 -3.29
CA GLY A 47 -5.90 -2.23 -2.71
C GLY A 47 -4.86 -2.07 -1.60
N ILE A 48 -4.76 -3.06 -0.70
CA ILE A 48 -3.72 -3.07 0.36
C ILE A 48 -2.32 -3.13 -0.26
N GLU A 49 -2.09 -4.07 -1.18
CA GLU A 49 -0.77 -4.26 -1.81
C GLU A 49 -0.29 -3.00 -2.52
N VAL A 50 -1.17 -2.39 -3.33
CA VAL A 50 -0.87 -1.12 -4.02
C VAL A 50 -0.63 0.01 -3.01
N GLY A 51 -1.43 0.08 -1.94
CA GLY A 51 -1.26 1.09 -0.89
C GLY A 51 0.09 1.00 -0.20
N ILE A 52 0.52 -0.22 0.17
CA ILE A 52 1.83 -0.47 0.78
C ILE A 52 2.95 -0.08 -0.18
N LEU A 53 2.90 -0.56 -1.43
CA LEU A 53 3.93 -0.28 -2.42
C LEU A 53 4.08 1.23 -2.71
N GLN A 54 2.95 1.93 -2.86
CA GLN A 54 2.97 3.39 -3.04
C GLN A 54 3.54 4.11 -1.82
N GLY A 55 3.19 3.66 -0.61
CA GLY A 55 3.73 4.18 0.64
C GLY A 55 5.26 4.03 0.72
N GLU A 56 5.77 2.84 0.42
CA GLU A 56 7.21 2.55 0.42
C GLU A 56 7.97 3.38 -0.61
N ILE A 57 7.45 3.50 -1.84
CA ILE A 57 8.08 4.29 -2.90
C ILE A 57 8.14 5.77 -2.50
N LYS A 58 7.02 6.34 -2.01
CA LYS A 58 6.97 7.73 -1.56
C LYS A 58 7.90 7.97 -0.39
N GLY A 59 7.86 7.10 0.62
CA GLY A 59 8.71 7.19 1.80
C GLY A 59 10.20 7.11 1.47
N ARG A 60 10.60 6.17 0.60
CA ARG A 60 12.00 6.06 0.14
C ARG A 60 12.45 7.30 -0.62
N LYS A 61 11.62 7.82 -1.54
CA LYS A 61 11.95 9.00 -2.32
C LYS A 61 12.11 10.24 -1.44
N GLN A 62 11.17 10.46 -0.51
CA GLN A 62 11.23 11.56 0.43
C GLN A 62 12.44 11.43 1.36
N GLY A 63 12.66 10.25 1.96
CA GLY A 63 13.80 10.02 2.85
C GLY A 63 15.15 10.21 2.15
N PHE A 64 15.28 9.83 0.87
CA PHE A 64 16.49 10.08 0.11
C PHE A 64 16.70 11.58 -0.17
N ALA A 65 15.66 12.32 -0.52
CA ALA A 65 15.73 13.76 -0.75
C ALA A 65 16.09 14.51 0.54
N ASP A 66 15.40 14.20 1.65
CA ASP A 66 15.65 14.80 2.96
C ASP A 66 17.07 14.50 3.45
N GLY A 67 17.53 13.25 3.30
CA GLY A 67 18.89 12.85 3.66
C GLY A 67 19.96 13.53 2.79
N SER A 68 19.73 13.63 1.48
CA SER A 68 20.64 14.35 0.57
C SER A 68 20.73 15.83 0.92
N TYR A 69 19.60 16.45 1.27
CA TYR A 69 19.54 17.86 1.67
C TYR A 69 20.25 18.09 3.01
N GLN A 70 19.98 17.25 4.02
CA GLN A 70 20.71 17.28 5.30
C GLN A 70 22.21 17.13 5.08
N LYS A 71 22.63 16.23 4.18
CA LYS A 71 24.04 16.05 3.88
C LYS A 71 24.67 17.28 3.22
N ALA A 72 23.94 17.97 2.35
CA ALA A 72 24.37 19.23 1.76
C ALA A 72 24.57 20.31 2.83
N LEU A 73 23.65 20.43 3.79
CA LEU A 73 23.77 21.36 4.92
C LEU A 73 24.98 21.06 5.82
N GLU A 74 25.19 19.79 6.20
CA GLU A 74 26.39 19.38 6.96
C GLU A 74 27.68 19.71 6.21
N THR A 75 27.69 19.47 4.91
CA THR A 75 28.86 19.75 4.06
C THR A 75 29.11 21.25 4.03
N ALA A 76 28.08 22.09 3.86
CA ALA A 76 28.21 23.53 3.89
C ALA A 76 28.75 24.05 5.23
N LYS A 77 28.26 23.53 6.37
CA LYS A 77 28.81 23.86 7.70
C LYS A 77 30.31 23.59 7.80
N ASN A 78 30.75 22.44 7.33
CA ASN A 78 32.16 22.08 7.35
C ASN A 78 32.99 23.02 6.46
N LEU A 79 32.50 23.34 5.25
CA LEU A 79 33.19 24.23 4.33
C LEU A 79 33.27 25.68 4.83
N LEU A 80 32.23 26.15 5.54
CA LEU A 80 32.25 27.44 6.26
C LEU A 80 33.34 27.45 7.33
N GLY A 81 33.44 26.37 8.12
CA GLY A 81 34.50 26.19 9.11
C GLY A 81 35.92 26.18 8.52
N LEU A 82 36.06 25.84 7.23
CA LEU A 82 37.31 25.91 6.48
C LEU A 82 37.59 27.30 5.87
N GLY A 83 36.70 28.28 6.05
CA GLY A 83 36.87 29.65 5.58
C GLY A 83 36.63 29.85 4.08
N LEU A 84 35.89 28.94 3.42
CA LEU A 84 35.49 29.10 2.02
C LEU A 84 34.41 30.18 1.87
N SER A 85 34.36 30.84 0.71
CA SER A 85 33.33 31.83 0.42
C SER A 85 31.95 31.20 0.23
N ILE A 86 30.89 31.92 0.62
CA ILE A 86 29.48 31.51 0.46
C ILE A 86 29.18 31.07 -0.98
N GLU A 87 29.67 31.80 -1.97
CA GLU A 87 29.50 31.48 -3.40
C GLU A 87 30.08 30.11 -3.76
N ASN A 88 31.31 29.81 -3.30
CA ASN A 88 31.96 28.53 -3.57
C ASN A 88 31.26 27.37 -2.85
N ILE A 89 30.75 27.62 -1.65
CA ILE A 89 30.02 26.63 -0.87
C ILE A 89 28.69 26.30 -1.52
N ALA A 90 27.90 27.32 -1.89
CA ALA A 90 26.64 27.16 -2.61
C ALA A 90 26.83 26.34 -3.90
N LYS A 91 27.90 26.64 -4.66
CA LYS A 91 28.26 25.88 -5.86
C LYS A 91 28.67 24.43 -5.58
N ALA A 92 29.35 24.17 -4.47
CA ALA A 92 29.85 22.84 -4.11
C ALA A 92 28.76 21.93 -3.53
N THR A 93 27.80 22.49 -2.79
CA THR A 93 26.74 21.72 -2.11
C THR A 93 25.42 21.71 -2.88
N GLY A 94 25.25 22.60 -3.86
CA GLY A 94 24.00 22.77 -4.59
C GLY A 94 22.92 23.53 -3.82
N LEU A 95 23.27 24.11 -2.66
CA LEU A 95 22.40 24.99 -1.89
C LEU A 95 22.37 26.40 -2.52
N SER A 96 21.33 27.17 -2.23
CA SER A 96 21.31 28.60 -2.52
C SER A 96 22.27 29.36 -1.60
N GLN A 97 22.71 30.54 -2.02
CA GLN A 97 23.55 31.40 -1.18
C GLN A 97 22.83 31.81 0.11
N GLU A 98 21.52 32.09 0.04
CA GLU A 98 20.68 32.38 1.21
C GLU A 98 20.64 31.21 2.20
N GLU A 99 20.50 29.97 1.71
CA GLU A 99 20.59 28.79 2.58
C GLU A 99 21.95 28.69 3.25
N VAL A 100 23.04 28.96 2.53
CA VAL A 100 24.40 28.92 3.09
C VAL A 100 24.65 30.06 4.07
N GLU A 101 24.07 31.25 3.87
CA GLU A 101 24.14 32.38 4.79
C GLU A 101 23.39 32.12 6.10
N ASN A 102 22.32 31.32 6.05
CA ASN A 102 21.48 30.97 7.19
C ASN A 102 21.94 29.70 7.94
N ILE A 103 23.08 29.11 7.57
CA ILE A 103 23.66 27.90 8.17
C ILE A 103 24.47 28.21 9.43
#